data_AF-A0A5B8VKT2-F1
#
_entry.id   AF-A0A5B8VKT2-F1
#
_cell.length_a   1.000
_cell.length_b   1.000
_cell.length_c   1.000
_cell.angle_alpha   90.00
_cell.angle_beta   90.00
_cell.angle_gamma   90.00
#
_symmetry.space_group_name_H-M   'P 1'
#
loop_
_entity.id
_entity.type
_entity.pdbx_description
1 polymer ?
#
loop_
_entity_poly.entity_id
_entity_poly.type
_entity_poly.pdbx_seq_one_letter_code
_entity_poly.pdbx_strand_id
1 'polypeptide(L)'
;MKISKYVIGLFTLMAFMALNSACNKDGEMLIVKNGVFQENALSVSASSLVLSATSDADTVVRFQWPAVDFGKETAVSYTLELTTPEDTVGLNGWQAAKVFVIDRNVLTYGFTGKVLNNLVSSMGLVPETQDKSWQESRQM
;
A
#
# COMPACT_ATOMS: atom_id res chain seq x y z
N MET A 1 29.11 -47.37 -46.75
CA MET A 1 29.72 -46.08 -46.32
C MET A 1 30.34 -46.27 -44.95
N LYS A 2 31.67 -46.42 -44.86
CA LYS A 2 32.37 -46.58 -43.58
C LYS A 2 32.60 -45.19 -42.98
N ILE A 3 31.80 -44.82 -41.99
CA ILE A 3 31.98 -43.57 -41.26
C ILE A 3 33.26 -43.72 -40.43
N SER A 4 34.20 -42.83 -40.67
CA SER A 4 35.49 -42.83 -39.99
C SER A 4 35.30 -42.60 -38.49
N LYS A 5 36.06 -43.33 -37.65
CA LYS A 5 36.00 -43.19 -36.19
C LYS A 5 36.26 -41.75 -35.72
N TYR A 6 37.02 -40.99 -36.50
CA TYR A 6 37.29 -39.57 -36.26
C TYR A 6 36.06 -38.68 -36.47
N VAL A 7 35.18 -39.01 -37.42
CA VAL A 7 33.95 -38.25 -37.69
C VAL A 7 32.93 -38.48 -36.57
N ILE A 8 32.82 -39.72 -36.09
CA ILE A 8 31.98 -40.05 -34.93
C ILE A 8 32.52 -39.32 -33.70
N GLY A 9 33.82 -39.39 -33.42
CA GLY A 9 34.44 -38.71 -32.28
C GLY A 9 34.28 -37.18 -32.30
N LEU A 10 34.36 -36.55 -33.47
CA LEU A 10 34.15 -35.11 -33.62
C LEU A 10 32.69 -34.72 -33.31
N PHE A 11 31.74 -35.55 -33.75
CA PHE A 11 30.31 -35.31 -33.51
C PHE A 11 29.95 -35.49 -32.02
N THR A 12 30.52 -36.49 -31.34
CA THR A 12 30.32 -36.67 -29.90
C THR A 12 30.90 -35.52 -29.09
N LEU A 13 32.07 -34.99 -29.48
CA LEU A 13 32.70 -33.86 -28.79
C LEU A 13 31.88 -32.57 -28.95
N MET A 14 31.34 -32.32 -30.15
CA MET A 14 30.50 -31.16 -30.42
C MET A 14 29.16 -31.24 -29.67
N ALA A 15 28.55 -32.42 -29.58
CA ALA A 15 27.36 -32.65 -28.78
C ALA A 15 27.63 -32.42 -27.27
N PHE A 16 28.79 -32.85 -26.78
CA PHE A 16 29.17 -32.65 -25.38
C PHE A 16 29.37 -31.16 -25.04
N MET A 17 30.01 -30.39 -25.94
CA MET A 17 30.16 -28.94 -25.78
C MET A 17 28.82 -28.18 -25.80
N ALA A 18 27.89 -28.58 -26.68
CA ALA A 18 26.57 -27.96 -26.76
C ALA A 18 25.70 -28.21 -25.51
N LEU A 19 25.79 -29.40 -24.92
CA LEU A 19 25.05 -29.75 -23.70
C LEU A 19 25.57 -28.99 -22.46
N ASN A 20 26.87 -28.68 -22.40
CA ASN A 20 27.44 -27.87 -21.31
C ASN A 20 27.02 -26.39 -21.38
N SER A 21 26.69 -25.86 -22.57
CA SER A 21 26.20 -24.48 -22.72
C SER A 21 24.71 -24.32 -22.37
N ALA A 22 23.96 -25.41 -22.24
CA ALA A 22 22.52 -25.38 -21.93
C ALA A 22 22.23 -25.34 -20.43
N CYS A 23 23.23 -25.60 -19.56
CA CYS A 23 23.05 -25.74 -18.11
C CYS A 23 23.22 -24.46 -17.30
N ASN A 24 23.38 -23.29 -17.93
CA ASN A 24 23.55 -22.01 -17.24
C ASN A 24 22.51 -20.97 -17.68
N LYS A 25 21.23 -21.37 -17.67
CA LYS A 25 20.12 -20.42 -17.67
C LYS A 25 19.40 -20.53 -16.34
N ASP A 26 20.10 -20.11 -15.28
CA ASP A 26 19.43 -19.69 -14.08
C ASP A 26 18.68 -18.41 -14.43
N GLY A 27 17.41 -18.57 -14.84
CA GLY A 27 16.49 -17.46 -14.93
C GLY A 27 16.44 -16.79 -13.57
N GLU A 28 16.48 -15.46 -13.54
CA GLU A 28 16.42 -14.71 -12.29
C GLU A 28 15.14 -15.11 -11.53
N MET A 29 15.31 -15.86 -10.45
CA MET A 29 14.17 -16.34 -9.65
C MET A 29 13.54 -15.14 -8.98
N LEU A 30 12.32 -14.79 -9.40
CA LEU A 30 11.54 -13.70 -8.82
C LEU A 30 11.06 -14.12 -7.43
N ILE A 31 11.91 -13.98 -6.42
CA ILE A 31 11.52 -14.15 -5.03
C ILE A 31 10.83 -12.86 -4.58
N VAL A 32 9.50 -12.86 -4.62
CA VAL A 32 8.68 -11.81 -4.01
C VAL A 32 8.76 -11.97 -2.51
N LYS A 33 9.24 -10.95 -1.80
CA LYS A 33 9.21 -10.91 -0.34
C LYS A 33 7.84 -10.48 0.14
N ASN A 34 7.47 -10.82 1.36
CA ASN A 34 6.29 -10.21 1.98
C ASN A 34 6.52 -8.71 2.10
N GLY A 35 5.56 -7.93 1.60
CA GLY A 35 5.57 -6.49 1.77
C GLY A 35 5.35 -6.13 3.24
N VAL A 36 6.27 -5.36 3.82
CA VAL A 36 6.19 -4.91 5.22
C VAL A 36 6.15 -3.39 5.24
N PHE A 37 5.15 -2.82 5.93
CA PHE A 37 5.16 -1.42 6.30
C PHE A 37 6.05 -1.21 7.52
N GLN A 38 6.76 -0.08 7.56
CA GLN A 38 7.43 0.36 8.78
C GLN A 38 6.39 0.62 9.88
N GLU A 39 6.79 0.52 11.15
CA GLU A 39 5.93 0.95 12.25
C GLU A 39 5.54 2.43 12.06
N ASN A 40 4.26 2.75 12.31
CA ASN A 40 3.72 4.10 12.09
C ASN A 40 3.91 4.64 10.65
N ALA A 41 3.90 3.76 9.65
CA ALA A 41 4.03 4.13 8.24
C ALA A 41 2.91 5.05 7.72
N LEU A 42 1.74 5.05 8.36
CA LEU A 42 0.62 5.91 7.98
C LEU A 42 0.74 7.28 8.66
N SER A 43 0.78 8.33 7.86
CA SER A 43 0.78 9.72 8.31
C SER A 43 -0.49 10.45 7.83
N VAL A 44 -0.91 11.45 8.59
CA VAL A 44 -2.10 12.27 8.30
C VAL A 44 -1.76 13.75 8.41
N SER A 45 -2.31 14.57 7.53
CA SER A 45 -2.04 16.02 7.50
C SER A 45 -2.65 16.79 8.67
N ALA A 46 -3.64 16.22 9.37
CA ALA A 46 -4.33 16.85 10.49
C ALA A 46 -4.91 15.79 11.44
N SER A 47 -4.76 16.02 12.74
CA SER A 47 -5.36 15.20 13.80
C SER A 47 -6.65 15.80 14.37
N SER A 48 -6.93 17.08 14.09
CA SER A 48 -8.16 17.79 14.44
C SER A 48 -8.62 18.62 13.26
N LEU A 49 -9.93 18.59 12.98
CA LEU A 49 -10.52 19.23 11.82
C LEU A 49 -11.82 19.93 12.23
N VAL A 50 -11.97 21.17 11.78
CA VAL A 50 -13.23 21.92 11.84
C VAL A 50 -13.78 22.00 10.42
N LEU A 51 -14.85 21.26 10.15
CA LEU A 51 -15.50 21.26 8.84
C LEU A 51 -16.53 22.37 8.76
N SER A 52 -16.56 23.09 7.65
CA SER A 52 -17.46 24.20 7.40
C SER A 52 -17.82 24.27 5.93
N ALA A 53 -18.93 24.93 5.59
CA ALA A 53 -19.39 25.04 4.21
C ALA A 53 -18.34 25.69 3.27
N THR A 54 -17.43 26.50 3.81
CA THR A 54 -16.36 27.13 3.02
C THR A 54 -15.25 26.16 2.61
N SER A 55 -15.06 25.05 3.34
CA SER A 55 -14.03 24.03 3.05
C SER A 55 -14.59 22.77 2.39
N ASP A 56 -15.86 22.79 1.97
CA ASP A 56 -16.54 21.62 1.38
C ASP A 56 -15.83 21.06 0.15
N ALA A 57 -15.30 21.95 -0.70
CA ALA A 57 -14.59 21.59 -1.92
C ALA A 57 -13.08 21.38 -1.71
N ASP A 58 -12.53 21.85 -0.59
CA ASP A 58 -11.10 21.79 -0.30
C ASP A 58 -10.74 20.40 0.23
N THR A 59 -9.52 19.94 -0.08
CA THR A 59 -8.95 18.76 0.58
C THR A 59 -8.62 19.14 2.03
N VAL A 60 -9.39 18.62 2.98
CA VAL A 60 -9.25 18.95 4.41
C VAL A 60 -8.33 18.00 5.14
N VAL A 61 -8.19 16.76 4.64
CA VAL A 61 -7.29 15.76 5.22
C VAL A 61 -6.66 14.93 4.12
N ARG A 62 -5.37 14.64 4.29
CA ARG A 62 -4.60 13.75 3.41
C ARG A 62 -3.87 12.73 4.24
N PHE A 63 -4.05 11.47 3.86
CA PHE A 63 -3.30 10.32 4.33
C PHE A 63 -2.13 10.04 3.38
N GLN A 64 -1.00 9.62 3.93
CA GLN A 64 0.20 9.28 3.17
C GLN A 64 0.95 8.13 3.82
N TRP A 65 1.51 7.24 3.00
CA TRP A 65 2.33 6.11 3.43
C TRP A 65 3.53 5.92 2.49
N PRO A 66 4.64 5.31 2.95
CA PRO A 66 5.75 4.95 2.09
C PRO A 66 5.38 3.78 1.16
N ALA A 67 6.09 3.68 0.04
CA ALA A 67 5.99 2.50 -0.82
C ALA A 67 6.49 1.25 -0.08
N VAL A 68 5.78 0.15 -0.26
CA VAL A 68 6.19 -1.15 0.28
C VAL A 68 7.25 -1.77 -0.62
N ASP A 69 8.32 -2.29 -0.01
CA ASP A 69 9.39 -2.98 -0.73
C ASP A 69 9.13 -4.50 -0.79
N PHE A 70 8.95 -5.01 -2.01
CA PHE A 70 8.79 -6.44 -2.30
C PHE A 70 10.10 -7.10 -2.76
N GLY A 71 11.22 -6.37 -2.77
CA GLY A 71 12.54 -6.80 -3.25
C GLY A 71 12.77 -6.58 -4.75
N LYS A 72 11.74 -6.18 -5.49
CA LYS A 72 11.74 -5.84 -6.93
C LYS A 72 10.66 -4.77 -7.16
N GLU A 73 10.81 -3.96 -8.22
CA GLU A 73 9.76 -3.04 -8.64
C GLU A 73 8.53 -3.83 -9.10
N THR A 74 7.41 -3.60 -8.42
CA THR A 74 6.12 -4.20 -8.76
C THR A 74 5.02 -3.15 -8.64
N ALA A 75 3.92 -3.35 -9.37
CA ALA A 75 2.75 -2.48 -9.25
C ALA A 75 1.98 -2.84 -7.98
N VAL A 76 2.00 -1.96 -6.98
CA VAL A 76 1.33 -2.17 -5.70
C VAL A 76 0.05 -1.34 -5.66
N SER A 77 -1.08 -1.99 -5.34
CA SER A 77 -2.33 -1.31 -4.99
C SER A 77 -2.49 -1.28 -3.48
N TYR A 78 -3.09 -0.21 -2.97
CA TYR A 78 -3.30 -0.02 -1.54
C TYR A 78 -4.78 0.03 -1.21
N THR A 79 -5.10 -0.31 0.03
CA THR A 79 -6.44 -0.14 0.60
C THR A 79 -6.30 0.69 1.85
N LEU A 80 -7.08 1.76 1.95
CA LEU A 80 -7.22 2.55 3.17
C LEU A 80 -8.54 2.17 3.84
N GLU A 81 -8.47 1.82 5.11
CA GLU A 81 -9.63 1.45 5.91
C GLU A 81 -9.82 2.47 7.03
N LEU A 82 -11.06 2.96 7.18
CA LEU A 82 -11.45 3.88 8.25
C LEU A 82 -12.57 3.25 9.06
N THR A 83 -12.39 3.13 10.36
CA THR A 83 -13.43 2.65 11.27
C THR A 83 -13.43 3.46 12.57
N THR A 84 -14.43 3.23 13.42
CA THR A 84 -14.49 3.88 14.74
C THR A 84 -13.59 3.15 15.75
N PRO A 85 -13.10 3.82 16.80
CA PRO A 85 -12.22 3.18 17.78
C PRO A 85 -12.81 1.89 18.38
N GLU A 86 -14.13 1.84 18.58
CA GLU A 86 -14.84 0.68 19.13
C GLU A 86 -14.78 -0.55 18.22
N ASP A 87 -14.72 -0.35 16.90
CA ASP A 87 -14.59 -1.42 15.91
C ASP A 87 -13.13 -1.80 15.65
N THR A 88 -12.13 -1.20 16.31
CA THR A 88 -10.71 -1.60 16.09
C THR A 88 -10.26 -2.82 16.89
N VAL A 89 -11.10 -3.36 17.78
CA VAL A 89 -10.71 -4.35 18.79
C VAL A 89 -11.55 -5.64 18.74
N GLY A 90 -10.99 -6.74 19.25
CA GLY A 90 -11.67 -8.03 19.41
C GLY A 90 -11.67 -8.92 18.16
N LEU A 91 -12.31 -10.09 18.26
CA LEU A 91 -12.36 -11.11 17.19
C LEU A 91 -13.06 -10.62 15.91
N ASN A 92 -13.94 -9.63 16.04
CA ASN A 92 -14.72 -9.06 14.95
C ASN A 92 -14.30 -7.61 14.63
N GLY A 93 -13.09 -7.19 15.04
CA GLY A 93 -12.61 -5.86 14.72
C GLY A 93 -12.52 -5.64 13.20
N TRP A 94 -12.73 -4.40 12.79
CA TRP A 94 -12.68 -3.86 11.44
C TRP A 94 -13.83 -4.33 10.53
N GLN A 95 -14.85 -5.01 11.06
CA GLN A 95 -15.97 -5.50 10.25
C GLN A 95 -16.87 -4.37 9.72
N ALA A 96 -16.90 -3.22 10.40
CA ALA A 96 -17.67 -2.06 9.98
C ALA A 96 -16.84 -1.01 9.22
N ALA A 97 -15.57 -1.31 8.92
CA ALA A 97 -14.66 -0.38 8.28
C ALA A 97 -15.15 0.07 6.90
N LYS A 98 -14.93 1.36 6.61
CA LYS A 98 -15.11 1.97 5.30
C LYS A 98 -13.84 1.75 4.50
N VAL A 99 -13.98 1.09 3.35
CA VAL A 99 -12.86 0.60 2.54
C VAL A 99 -12.68 1.48 1.30
N PHE A 100 -11.46 1.97 1.09
CA PHE A 100 -11.09 2.80 -0.05
C PHE A 100 -9.95 2.13 -0.81
N VAL A 101 -10.27 1.60 -2.00
CA VAL A 101 -9.27 1.03 -2.90
C VAL A 101 -8.55 2.16 -3.62
N ILE A 102 -7.23 2.15 -3.52
CA ILE A 102 -6.34 3.17 -4.09
C ILE A 102 -5.63 2.59 -5.31
N ASP A 103 -5.54 3.42 -6.34
CA ASP A 103 -4.90 3.05 -7.60
C ASP A 103 -3.43 2.65 -7.43
N ARG A 104 -2.91 1.97 -8.45
CA ARG A 104 -1.55 1.42 -8.45
C ARG A 104 -0.51 2.51 -8.23
N ASN A 105 0.43 2.23 -7.33
CA ASN A 105 1.58 3.06 -7.01
C ASN A 105 1.20 4.47 -6.49
N VAL A 106 -0.03 4.67 -6.04
CA VAL A 106 -0.45 5.91 -5.38
C VAL A 106 -0.21 5.78 -3.87
N LEU A 107 0.51 6.74 -3.31
CA LEU A 107 0.98 6.74 -1.92
C LEU A 107 0.25 7.75 -1.01
N THR A 108 -0.79 8.39 -1.54
CA THR A 108 -1.55 9.42 -0.85
C THR A 108 -3.03 9.29 -1.17
N TYR A 109 -3.88 9.58 -0.19
CA TYR A 109 -5.32 9.66 -0.39
C TYR A 109 -5.90 10.83 0.40
N GLY A 110 -6.68 11.68 -0.26
CA GLY A 110 -7.24 12.90 0.33
C GLY A 110 -8.76 12.90 0.31
N PHE A 111 -9.36 13.44 1.36
CA PHE A 111 -10.80 13.69 1.41
C PHE A 111 -11.08 15.18 1.33
N THR A 112 -12.07 15.56 0.52
CA THR A 112 -12.62 16.90 0.59
C THR A 112 -13.49 17.07 1.83
N GLY A 113 -13.72 18.32 2.26
CA GLY A 113 -14.55 18.61 3.44
C GLY A 113 -15.93 17.96 3.36
N LYS A 114 -16.58 18.07 2.20
CA LYS A 114 -17.91 17.49 1.97
C LYS A 114 -17.90 15.95 2.04
N VAL A 115 -16.92 15.31 1.41
CA VAL A 115 -16.83 13.85 1.39
C VAL A 115 -16.53 13.33 2.80
N LEU A 116 -15.58 13.95 3.50
CA LEU A 116 -15.24 13.56 4.86
C LEU A 116 -16.45 13.74 5.79
N ASN A 117 -17.16 14.86 5.71
CA ASN A 117 -18.34 15.12 6.54
C ASN A 117 -19.43 14.06 6.34
N ASN A 118 -19.72 13.71 5.08
CA ASN A 118 -20.70 12.67 4.76
C ASN A 118 -20.23 11.28 5.23
N LEU A 119 -18.94 10.99 5.07
CA LEU A 119 -18.33 9.73 5.51
C LEU A 119 -18.48 9.55 7.02
N VAL A 120 -18.01 10.51 7.83
CA VAL A 120 -18.06 10.40 9.29
C VAL A 120 -19.50 10.38 9.81
N SER A 121 -20.40 11.14 9.18
CA SER A 121 -21.84 11.09 9.48
C SER A 121 -22.43 9.70 9.21
N SER A 122 -22.03 9.04 8.11
CA SER A 122 -22.45 7.67 7.79
C SER A 122 -21.91 6.61 8.77
N MET A 123 -20.87 6.96 9.52
CA MET A 123 -20.28 6.13 10.58
C MET A 123 -20.91 6.40 11.96
N GLY A 124 -21.92 7.29 12.03
CA GLY A 124 -22.60 7.64 13.28
C GLY A 124 -21.80 8.59 14.17
N LEU A 125 -20.72 9.19 13.66
CA LEU A 125 -19.93 10.16 14.40
C LEU A 125 -20.62 11.52 14.37
N VAL A 126 -20.74 12.14 15.55
CA VAL A 126 -21.27 13.49 15.71
C VAL A 126 -20.13 14.48 15.89
N PRO A 127 -20.28 15.75 15.47
CA PRO A 127 -19.29 16.78 15.74
C PRO A 127 -19.03 16.89 17.24
N GLU A 128 -17.76 16.94 17.62
CA GLU A 128 -17.39 17.26 19.00
C GLU A 128 -17.86 18.68 19.32
N THR A 129 -18.52 18.85 20.47
CA THR A 129 -18.81 20.20 20.96
C THR A 129 -17.50 20.76 21.48
N GLN A 130 -16.87 21.69 20.76
CA GLN A 130 -15.60 22.26 21.18
C GLN A 130 -15.73 22.84 22.60
N ASP A 131 -15.11 22.18 23.58
CA ASP A 131 -15.05 22.72 24.94
C ASP A 131 -14.20 24.01 24.92
N LYS A 132 -14.86 25.14 25.23
CA LYS A 132 -14.26 26.47 25.21
C LYS A 132 -13.35 26.72 26.43
N SER A 133 -13.29 25.81 27.40
CA SER A 133 -12.48 25.94 28.62
C SER A 133 -10.98 26.21 28.36
N TRP A 134 -10.45 25.72 27.24
CA TRP A 134 -9.05 25.95 26.83
C TRP A 134 -8.76 27.32 26.22
N GLN A 135 -9.78 28.06 25.78
CA GLN A 135 -9.60 29.39 25.18
C GLN A 135 -9.56 30.49 26.27
N GLU A 136 -10.31 30.31 27.37
CA GLU A 136 -10.38 31.28 28.46
C GLU A 136 -9.12 31.28 29.35
N SER A 137 -8.45 30.13 29.50
CA SER A 137 -7.19 30.00 30.28
C SER A 137 -5.95 30.61 29.62
N ARG A 138 -6.04 31.01 28.34
CA ARG A 138 -4.94 31.67 27.60
C ARG A 138 -5.09 33.19 27.50
N GLN A 139 -6.13 33.76 28.12
CA GLN A 139 -6.37 35.22 28.17
C GLN A 139 -6.24 35.81 29.59
N MET A 140 -5.77 35.03 30.56
CA MET A 140 -5.32 35.49 31.89
C MET A 140 -3.81 35.33 32.00
#